data_AF-A0A8S1I092-F1
#
_entry.id   AF-A0A8S1I092-F1
#
_cell.length_a   1.000
_cell.length_b   1.000
_cell.length_c   1.000
_cell.angle_alpha   90.00
_cell.angle_beta   90.00
_cell.angle_gamma   90.00
#
_symmetry.space_group_name_H-M   'P 1'
#
loop_
_entity.id
_entity.type
_entity.pdbx_description
1 polymer ?
#
loop_
_entity_poly.entity_id
_entity_poly.type
_entity_poly.pdbx_seq_one_letter_code
_entity_poly.pdbx_strand_id
1 'polypeptide(L)'
;MLMNKYRARILSSSQVPILQDFSPLTNLGMSSNYLIFIDLPELVSDPESMKNDPLISDPLDSDDKENSRIKYDGNPLECSFLTLEKLKSNCKDDDGIINFENSQDSFDCNPLSLSEAVNLRNSIHNYGKLKIEKLEEDLRSHPCWVAVHNNSFPSISLLSCGVAKNQQNFVGITRSLGKFLPHKQLVLNQLNGTFDRKQTCQTRKFRSLYNMLSSSASSLFVKPGTLSVEINWSGGEGVGVLSEPVCESNCTIRIDPGWLDERFVGFDATFRQLDLILKMALVLNKPERELVWPAVEAVQSGKNVEDMLLEVIEFCSSRENVAYDSSRALDVTEQVWNVLARCESLEQSTRLLNIFMNALRHGRIRATVHGDNKSRLARLVQASLIGDFSQPRLERLNTIEMIMEIGVESRRRNLIAKFLTSQFLFSEAEVETALKECEVNCKDMSEPEARAFALIPLTLAYIAVSHIERLLNDDARRNLIDLTRKIIAQYVNLFSRRGEDSHKYLFQTTLPLSRFNLQHLKKRQPEVWSSETTVHQGRSLVARMLTSLTLGQTFPYLQEQSLAELESFKADSMLESSSEYNVSHSTFTFHVEKP
;
A
#
# COMPACT_ATOMS: atom_id res chain seq x y z
N MET A 1 -26.49 -10.56 -11.11
CA MET A 1 -27.64 -11.33 -11.63
C MET A 1 -28.75 -11.32 -10.59
N LEU A 2 -30.01 -11.25 -10.98
CA LEU A 2 -31.13 -11.47 -10.05
C LEU A 2 -31.54 -12.94 -10.12
N MET A 3 -31.53 -13.62 -8.99
CA MET A 3 -32.04 -14.98 -8.82
C MET A 3 -33.37 -14.88 -8.07
N ASN A 4 -34.48 -14.80 -8.80
CA ASN A 4 -35.80 -14.43 -8.27
C ASN A 4 -35.75 -13.05 -7.59
N LYS A 5 -36.03 -13.00 -6.27
CA LYS A 5 -35.98 -11.78 -5.44
C LYS A 5 -34.58 -11.47 -4.87
N TYR A 6 -33.60 -12.36 -5.10
CA TYR A 6 -32.25 -12.23 -4.53
C TYR A 6 -31.27 -11.67 -5.54
N ARG A 7 -30.29 -10.90 -5.07
CA ARG A 7 -29.16 -10.44 -5.86
C ARG A 7 -28.02 -11.45 -5.69
N ALA A 8 -27.53 -11.97 -6.81
CA ALA A 8 -26.39 -12.89 -6.87
C ALA A 8 -25.23 -12.25 -7.65
N ARG A 9 -24.04 -12.22 -7.04
CA ARG A 9 -22.81 -11.63 -7.59
C ARG A 9 -21.71 -12.67 -7.61
N ILE A 10 -20.95 -12.75 -8.69
CA ILE A 10 -19.69 -13.53 -8.71
C ILE A 10 -18.59 -12.58 -8.25
N LEU A 11 -17.96 -12.90 -7.12
CA LEU A 11 -16.92 -12.07 -6.51
C LEU A 11 -15.67 -12.91 -6.25
N SER A 12 -14.51 -12.26 -6.29
CA SER A 12 -13.30 -12.85 -5.71
C SER A 12 -13.44 -12.88 -4.20
N SER A 13 -12.92 -13.93 -3.53
CA SER A 13 -12.91 -13.98 -2.06
C SER A 13 -12.18 -12.79 -1.42
N SER A 14 -11.24 -12.17 -2.14
CA SER A 14 -10.52 -10.96 -1.70
C SER A 14 -11.37 -9.69 -1.69
N GLN A 15 -12.56 -9.70 -2.29
CA GLN A 15 -13.46 -8.54 -2.36
C GLN A 15 -14.54 -8.56 -1.27
N VAL A 16 -14.71 -9.69 -0.57
CA VAL A 16 -15.78 -9.85 0.42
C VAL A 16 -15.18 -9.66 1.83
N PRO A 17 -15.71 -8.73 2.64
CA PRO A 17 -15.30 -8.55 4.03
C PRO A 17 -15.37 -9.87 4.80
N ILE A 18 -14.50 -10.07 5.79
CA ILE A 18 -14.31 -11.33 6.54
C ILE A 18 -13.63 -12.44 5.71
N LEU A 19 -13.99 -12.61 4.43
CA LEU A 19 -13.40 -13.66 3.57
C LEU A 19 -12.01 -13.27 3.05
N GLN A 20 -11.76 -11.97 2.89
CA GLN A 20 -10.43 -11.45 2.49
C GLN A 20 -9.33 -11.81 3.51
N ASP A 21 -9.70 -12.02 4.77
CA ASP A 21 -8.77 -12.33 5.86
C ASP A 21 -8.40 -13.82 5.89
N PHE A 22 -9.16 -14.63 5.15
CA PHE A 22 -8.94 -16.07 5.08
C PHE A 22 -7.82 -16.40 4.10
N SER A 23 -7.19 -17.56 4.33
CA SER A 23 -6.40 -18.23 3.30
C SER A 23 -7.23 -18.30 2.01
N PRO A 24 -6.62 -18.16 0.80
CA PRO A 24 -7.32 -18.33 -0.46
C PRO A 24 -8.25 -19.55 -0.40
N LEU A 25 -9.51 -19.43 -0.86
CA LEU A 25 -10.52 -20.49 -0.71
C LEU A 25 -10.05 -21.83 -1.29
N THR A 26 -9.18 -21.78 -2.30
CA THR A 26 -8.52 -22.97 -2.86
C THR A 26 -7.61 -23.72 -1.87
N ASN A 27 -7.02 -23.03 -0.89
CA ASN A 27 -6.29 -23.63 0.25
C ASN A 27 -7.25 -24.20 1.29
N LEU A 28 -8.46 -23.65 1.40
CA LEU A 28 -9.56 -24.22 2.18
C LEU A 28 -10.15 -25.50 1.57
N GLY A 29 -9.62 -25.92 0.40
CA GLY A 29 -10.07 -27.10 -0.32
C GLY A 29 -11.29 -26.82 -1.20
N MET A 30 -11.67 -25.56 -1.42
CA MET A 30 -12.79 -25.18 -2.28
C MET A 30 -12.39 -25.24 -3.76
N SER A 31 -13.38 -25.47 -4.62
CA SER A 31 -13.21 -25.62 -6.08
C SER A 31 -12.71 -24.36 -6.78
N SER A 32 -13.05 -23.17 -6.28
CA SER A 32 -12.68 -21.88 -6.89
C SER A 32 -12.33 -20.82 -5.82
N ASN A 33 -11.52 -19.82 -6.21
CA ASN A 33 -11.30 -18.59 -5.42
C ASN A 33 -12.39 -17.54 -5.67
N TYR A 34 -13.21 -17.74 -6.71
CA TYR A 34 -14.42 -16.98 -6.94
C TYR A 34 -15.58 -17.65 -6.21
N LEU A 35 -16.56 -16.85 -5.79
CA LEU A 35 -17.74 -17.32 -5.08
C LEU A 35 -18.99 -16.62 -5.59
N ILE A 36 -20.14 -17.26 -5.37
CA ILE A 36 -21.44 -16.65 -5.57
C ILE A 36 -21.88 -16.02 -4.24
N PHE A 37 -21.96 -14.71 -4.19
CA PHE A 37 -22.44 -13.95 -3.04
C PHE A 37 -23.91 -13.59 -3.25
N ILE A 38 -24.76 -13.95 -2.30
CA ILE A 38 -26.21 -13.74 -2.36
C ILE A 38 -26.66 -12.84 -1.22
N ASP A 39 -27.37 -11.78 -1.58
CA ASP A 39 -28.00 -10.82 -0.69
C ASP A 39 -29.34 -10.33 -1.29
N LEU A 40 -29.98 -9.35 -0.65
CA LEU A 40 -31.13 -8.65 -1.19
C LEU A 40 -30.65 -7.49 -2.09
N PRO A 41 -31.40 -7.13 -3.15
CA PRO A 41 -31.15 -5.87 -3.85
C PRO A 41 -31.41 -4.68 -2.90
N GLU A 42 -30.74 -3.55 -3.14
CA GLU A 42 -31.08 -2.30 -2.47
C GLU A 42 -32.53 -1.94 -2.78
N LEU A 43 -33.31 -1.59 -1.75
CA LEU A 43 -34.58 -0.91 -1.96
C LEU A 43 -34.22 0.46 -2.52
N VAL A 44 -34.45 0.67 -3.81
CA VAL A 44 -34.55 2.03 -4.35
C VAL A 44 -35.67 2.68 -3.56
N SER A 45 -35.34 3.54 -2.61
CA SER A 45 -36.33 4.40 -1.99
C SER A 45 -36.94 5.22 -3.12
N ASP A 46 -38.23 5.03 -3.38
CA ASP A 46 -38.96 5.94 -4.26
C ASP A 46 -38.75 7.36 -3.70
N PRO A 47 -38.31 8.33 -4.52
CA PRO A 47 -38.09 9.71 -4.06
C PRO A 47 -39.38 10.39 -3.55
N GLU A 48 -40.53 9.73 -3.64
CA GLU A 48 -41.81 10.21 -3.12
C GLU A 48 -42.08 9.82 -1.65
N SER A 49 -41.39 8.83 -1.08
CA SER A 49 -41.62 8.40 0.32
C SER A 49 -40.80 9.17 1.37
N MET A 50 -39.89 10.06 0.97
CA MET A 50 -39.13 10.94 1.88
C MET A 50 -39.82 12.29 2.18
N LYS A 51 -41.07 12.50 1.76
CA LYS A 51 -41.80 13.75 2.04
C LYS A 51 -42.60 13.77 3.34
N ASN A 52 -42.69 12.64 4.06
CA ASN A 52 -43.49 12.55 5.28
C ASN A 52 -42.68 11.97 6.43
N ASP A 53 -41.68 12.71 6.90
CA ASP A 53 -41.36 12.73 8.32
C ASP A 53 -41.09 14.18 8.75
N PRO A 54 -41.66 14.62 9.89
CA PRO A 54 -41.72 16.02 10.23
C PRO A 54 -40.34 16.52 10.65
N LEU A 55 -39.80 17.46 9.87
CA LEU A 55 -38.70 18.32 10.32
C LEU A 55 -39.05 18.91 11.68
N ILE A 56 -38.18 18.66 12.65
CA ILE A 56 -38.09 19.41 13.89
C ILE A 56 -37.84 20.87 13.50
N SER A 57 -38.90 21.67 13.55
CA SER A 57 -38.84 23.11 13.40
C SER A 57 -38.32 23.71 14.70
N ASP A 58 -37.12 24.28 14.66
CA ASP A 58 -36.69 25.29 15.62
C ASP A 58 -37.68 26.46 15.62
N PRO A 59 -38.22 26.89 16.78
CA PRO A 59 -38.88 28.17 16.88
C PRO A 59 -37.88 29.21 17.36
N LEU A 60 -37.47 30.09 16.44
CA LEU A 60 -37.13 31.46 16.80
C LEU A 60 -38.44 32.22 16.96
N ASP A 61 -38.71 32.72 18.15
CA ASP A 61 -39.44 33.97 18.31
C ASP A 61 -39.00 34.71 19.57
N SER A 62 -39.03 36.02 19.41
CA SER A 62 -38.31 37.06 20.13
C SER A 62 -39.08 37.67 21.31
N ASP A 63 -38.28 38.22 22.20
CA ASP A 63 -38.46 39.46 22.97
C ASP A 63 -39.17 39.52 24.33
N ASP A 64 -38.41 40.16 25.22
CA ASP A 64 -38.76 41.16 26.23
C ASP A 64 -39.01 40.76 27.70
N LYS A 65 -37.92 40.95 28.47
CA LYS A 65 -37.75 41.92 29.59
C LYS A 65 -37.56 41.42 31.03
N GLU A 66 -36.36 41.78 31.48
CA GLU A 66 -35.98 42.46 32.74
C GLU A 66 -35.80 41.71 34.07
N ASN A 67 -34.56 41.91 34.58
CA ASN A 67 -34.08 41.96 35.97
C ASN A 67 -33.93 40.60 36.70
N SER A 68 -32.78 40.24 37.29
CA SER A 68 -31.72 41.06 37.89
C SER A 68 -30.43 40.26 38.15
N ARG A 69 -29.28 40.90 37.84
CA ARG A 69 -27.99 40.92 38.56
C ARG A 69 -27.49 39.64 39.25
N ILE A 70 -26.30 39.17 38.84
CA ILE A 70 -25.06 39.13 39.66
C ILE A 70 -23.85 39.13 38.69
N LYS A 71 -22.89 40.02 38.95
CA LYS A 71 -21.53 40.04 38.36
C LYS A 71 -20.57 39.39 39.36
N TYR A 72 -19.71 38.47 38.90
CA TYR A 72 -18.36 38.15 39.40
C TYR A 72 -17.67 37.35 38.28
N ASP A 73 -16.84 37.96 37.44
CA ASP A 73 -15.36 38.10 37.54
C ASP A 73 -14.60 36.78 37.80
N GLY A 74 -13.89 36.31 36.75
CA GLY A 74 -12.77 35.36 36.86
C GLY A 74 -12.97 34.00 36.17
N ASN A 75 -12.94 33.99 34.83
CA ASN A 75 -12.95 32.83 33.92
C ASN A 75 -12.63 31.44 34.51
N PRO A 76 -13.56 30.49 34.33
CA PRO A 76 -13.20 29.13 33.94
C PRO A 76 -13.90 28.77 32.62
N LEU A 77 -13.16 28.13 31.71
CA LEU A 77 -13.56 27.62 30.38
C LEU A 77 -13.25 28.55 29.19
N GLU A 78 -11.96 28.80 28.94
CA GLU A 78 -11.49 28.79 27.55
C GLU A 78 -11.59 27.35 27.03
N CYS A 79 -12.75 26.98 26.48
CA CYS A 79 -12.83 25.81 25.62
C CYS A 79 -12.08 26.13 24.33
N SER A 80 -10.76 25.92 24.35
CA SER A 80 -9.99 25.92 23.11
C SER A 80 -10.43 24.68 22.33
N PHE A 81 -11.31 24.87 21.34
CA PHE A 81 -11.68 23.79 20.44
C PHE A 81 -10.40 23.26 19.80
N LEU A 82 -10.25 21.94 19.88
CA LEU A 82 -9.13 21.21 19.34
C LEU A 82 -9.35 21.10 17.83
N THR A 83 -8.93 22.14 17.11
CA THR A 83 -9.00 22.18 15.65
C THR A 83 -7.93 21.25 15.06
N LEU A 84 -8.18 20.70 13.87
CA LEU A 84 -7.22 19.86 13.14
C LEU A 84 -5.84 20.54 12.99
N GLU A 85 -5.82 21.87 12.90
CA GLU A 85 -4.60 22.67 12.85
C GLU A 85 -3.78 22.62 14.16
N LYS A 86 -4.46 22.67 15.32
CA LYS A 86 -3.82 22.54 16.64
C LYS A 86 -3.32 21.11 16.91
N LEU A 87 -4.00 20.11 16.36
CA LEU A 87 -3.54 18.71 16.37
C LEU A 87 -2.28 18.54 15.52
N LYS A 88 -2.25 19.11 14.31
CA LYS A 88 -1.08 19.09 13.43
C LYS A 88 0.13 19.83 13.99
N SER A 89 -0.07 20.94 14.72
CA SER A 89 1.05 21.67 15.33
C SER A 89 1.68 20.99 16.55
N ASN A 90 0.93 20.11 17.23
CA ASN A 90 1.38 19.39 18.42
C ASN A 90 1.95 17.99 18.14
N CYS A 91 1.68 17.40 16.98
CA CYS A 91 2.30 16.15 16.55
C CYS A 91 3.66 16.43 15.90
N LYS A 92 4.71 16.59 16.72
CA LYS A 92 6.07 16.74 16.21
C LYS A 92 6.85 15.45 16.00
N ASP A 93 6.37 14.27 16.41
CA ASP A 93 7.15 13.02 16.27
C ASP A 93 6.32 11.70 16.23
N ASP A 94 5.00 11.74 16.00
CA ASP A 94 4.20 10.51 15.89
C ASP A 94 3.78 10.21 14.44
N ASP A 95 4.57 9.36 13.78
CA ASP A 95 4.27 8.71 12.49
C ASP A 95 2.96 7.87 12.50
N GLY A 96 2.27 7.79 13.64
CA GLY A 96 1.09 6.94 13.86
C GLY A 96 -0.26 7.58 13.53
N ILE A 97 -0.37 8.90 13.42
CA ILE A 97 -1.70 9.58 13.45
C ILE A 97 -2.24 9.91 12.03
N ILE A 98 -1.42 9.81 10.97
CA ILE A 98 -1.83 10.21 9.61
C ILE A 98 -2.67 9.14 8.88
N ASN A 99 -2.89 7.95 9.46
CA ASN A 99 -3.57 6.84 8.77
C ASN A 99 -5.09 6.73 8.99
N PHE A 100 -5.77 7.75 9.52
CA PHE A 100 -7.23 7.73 9.74
C PHE A 100 -8.01 8.59 8.73
N GLU A 101 -7.64 8.57 7.46
CA GLU A 101 -8.62 8.89 6.40
C GLU A 101 -9.23 7.57 5.92
N ASN A 102 -10.38 7.23 6.51
CA ASN A 102 -11.24 6.13 6.07
C ASN A 102 -11.74 6.46 4.65
N SER A 103 -11.02 6.04 3.61
CA SER A 103 -11.61 5.87 2.28
C SER A 103 -12.60 4.70 2.38
N GLN A 104 -13.84 4.98 2.81
CA GLN A 104 -14.90 3.99 2.97
C GLN A 104 -15.42 3.54 1.60
N ASP A 105 -14.72 2.60 0.96
CA ASP A 105 -15.40 1.68 0.03
C ASP A 105 -16.20 0.68 0.88
N SER A 106 -17.36 1.11 1.40
CA SER A 106 -18.24 0.24 2.16
C SER A 106 -18.77 -0.86 1.24
N PHE A 107 -18.60 -2.13 1.62
CA PHE A 107 -19.13 -3.24 0.84
C PHE A 107 -20.67 -3.22 0.89
N ASP A 108 -21.30 -2.85 -0.22
CA ASP A 108 -22.76 -2.89 -0.41
C ASP A 108 -23.25 -4.34 -0.21
N CYS A 109 -24.04 -4.53 0.85
CA CYS A 109 -24.64 -5.79 1.25
C CYS A 109 -25.94 -5.55 2.02
N ASN A 110 -27.04 -6.12 1.52
CA ASN A 110 -28.33 -6.10 2.19
C ASN A 110 -28.71 -7.53 2.66
N PRO A 111 -28.49 -7.89 3.94
CA PRO A 111 -28.57 -9.27 4.41
C PRO A 111 -30.02 -9.81 4.48
N LEU A 112 -30.17 -11.13 4.35
CA LEU A 112 -31.45 -11.83 4.51
C LEU A 112 -31.74 -12.13 5.98
N SER A 113 -33.02 -12.34 6.31
CA SER A 113 -33.39 -12.93 7.59
C SER A 113 -32.84 -14.36 7.73
N LEU A 114 -32.51 -14.79 8.95
CA LEU A 114 -31.93 -16.12 9.20
C LEU A 114 -32.79 -17.28 8.65
N SER A 115 -34.11 -17.22 8.84
CA SER A 115 -35.03 -18.27 8.36
C SER A 115 -35.02 -18.37 6.84
N GLU A 116 -35.09 -17.24 6.14
CA GLU A 116 -35.01 -17.19 4.68
C GLU A 116 -33.65 -17.66 4.17
N ALA A 117 -32.55 -17.23 4.80
CA ALA A 117 -31.21 -17.61 4.40
C ALA A 117 -30.93 -19.11 4.57
N VAL A 118 -31.42 -19.72 5.67
CA VAL A 118 -31.31 -21.17 5.88
C VAL A 118 -32.10 -21.94 4.83
N ASN A 119 -33.33 -21.51 4.55
CA ASN A 119 -34.15 -22.13 3.51
C ASN A 119 -33.47 -22.03 2.14
N LEU A 120 -32.96 -20.84 1.79
CA LEU A 120 -32.25 -20.62 0.53
C LEU A 120 -30.98 -21.46 0.42
N ARG A 121 -30.15 -21.49 1.45
CA ARG A 121 -28.94 -22.34 1.49
C ARG A 121 -29.29 -23.82 1.32
N ASN A 122 -30.29 -24.30 2.05
CA ASN A 122 -30.72 -25.70 1.96
C ASN A 122 -31.27 -26.03 0.57
N SER A 123 -32.04 -25.11 -0.02
CA SER A 123 -32.48 -25.22 -1.41
C SER A 123 -31.28 -25.33 -2.34
N ILE A 124 -30.31 -24.42 -2.30
CA ILE A 124 -29.11 -24.43 -3.16
C ILE A 124 -28.31 -25.73 -2.97
N HIS A 125 -28.09 -26.14 -1.72
CA HIS A 125 -27.36 -27.36 -1.38
C HIS A 125 -28.05 -28.62 -1.91
N ASN A 126 -29.38 -28.70 -1.77
CA ASN A 126 -30.17 -29.83 -2.28
C ASN A 126 -30.36 -29.79 -3.80
N TYR A 127 -30.41 -28.60 -4.39
CA TYR A 127 -30.45 -28.39 -5.84
C TYR A 127 -29.16 -28.85 -6.52
N GLY A 128 -28.02 -28.82 -5.84
CA GLY A 128 -26.78 -29.46 -6.32
C GLY A 128 -26.86 -31.00 -6.40
N LYS A 129 -27.74 -31.64 -5.61
CA LYS A 129 -28.02 -33.10 -5.68
C LYS A 129 -29.08 -33.47 -6.71
N LEU A 130 -29.96 -32.53 -7.07
CA LEU A 130 -30.87 -32.69 -8.19
C LEU A 130 -30.08 -32.41 -9.48
N LYS A 131 -30.05 -33.36 -10.42
CA LYS A 131 -29.46 -33.16 -11.75
C LYS A 131 -30.23 -32.06 -12.49
N ILE A 132 -29.88 -30.79 -12.30
CA ILE A 132 -30.51 -29.66 -13.00
C ILE A 132 -29.78 -29.43 -14.32
N GLU A 133 -30.35 -29.87 -15.42
CA GLU A 133 -29.85 -29.68 -16.79
C GLU A 133 -29.77 -28.19 -17.25
N LYS A 134 -30.07 -27.21 -16.37
CA LYS A 134 -30.21 -25.79 -16.71
C LYS A 134 -29.39 -24.80 -15.87
N LEU A 135 -28.59 -25.26 -14.89
CA LEU A 135 -27.55 -24.39 -14.32
C LEU A 135 -26.29 -24.64 -15.16
N GLU A 136 -25.78 -23.61 -15.85
CA GLU A 136 -24.53 -23.71 -16.62
C GLU A 136 -23.46 -24.38 -15.75
N GLU A 137 -22.73 -25.34 -16.31
CA GLU A 137 -21.73 -26.16 -15.58
C GLU A 137 -20.72 -25.28 -14.82
N ASP A 138 -20.44 -24.09 -15.34
CA ASP A 138 -19.54 -23.10 -14.76
C ASP A 138 -20.00 -22.58 -13.39
N LEU A 139 -21.31 -22.45 -13.13
CA LEU A 139 -21.82 -21.94 -11.85
C LEU A 139 -21.76 -22.99 -10.73
N ARG A 140 -21.86 -24.28 -11.07
CA ARG A 140 -21.72 -25.36 -10.08
C ARG A 140 -20.31 -25.47 -9.51
N SER A 141 -19.32 -24.96 -10.24
CA SER A 141 -17.93 -24.95 -9.80
C SER A 141 -17.64 -23.89 -8.73
N HIS A 142 -18.58 -22.98 -8.45
CA HIS A 142 -18.39 -21.88 -7.51
C HIS A 142 -19.13 -22.13 -6.18
N PRO A 143 -18.44 -22.03 -5.03
CA PRO A 143 -19.10 -22.14 -3.74
C PRO A 143 -19.97 -20.89 -3.46
N CYS A 144 -21.03 -21.06 -2.67
CA CYS A 144 -22.07 -20.04 -2.45
C CYS A 144 -22.04 -19.50 -1.00
N TRP A 145 -22.16 -18.18 -0.84
CA TRP A 145 -22.32 -17.48 0.44
C TRP A 145 -23.61 -16.66 0.41
N VAL A 146 -24.39 -16.75 1.48
CA VAL A 146 -25.63 -15.99 1.69
C VAL A 146 -25.39 -15.05 2.87
N ALA A 147 -25.62 -13.76 2.65
CA ALA A 147 -25.57 -12.74 3.70
C ALA A 147 -26.76 -12.87 4.65
N VAL A 148 -26.49 -12.85 5.95
CA VAL A 148 -27.50 -13.07 6.99
C VAL A 148 -27.46 -11.96 8.03
N HIS A 149 -28.64 -11.53 8.44
CA HIS A 149 -28.86 -10.69 9.60
C HIS A 149 -29.53 -11.50 10.70
N ASN A 150 -28.91 -11.50 11.86
CA ASN A 150 -29.41 -12.17 13.04
C ASN A 150 -29.07 -11.34 14.28
N ASN A 151 -30.07 -11.13 15.13
CA ASN A 151 -29.92 -10.38 16.38
C ASN A 151 -29.57 -11.28 17.58
N SER A 152 -29.55 -12.60 17.41
CA SER A 152 -29.13 -13.50 18.50
C SER A 152 -27.61 -13.65 18.54
N PHE A 153 -27.04 -13.53 19.74
CA PHE A 153 -25.62 -13.76 19.97
C PHE A 153 -25.35 -15.28 20.14
N PRO A 154 -24.31 -15.83 19.50
CA PRO A 154 -23.40 -15.20 18.53
C PRO A 154 -24.08 -14.94 17.18
N SER A 155 -23.93 -13.71 16.65
CA SER A 155 -24.60 -13.28 15.42
C SER A 155 -24.09 -14.08 14.22
N ILE A 156 -25.01 -14.62 13.41
CA ILE A 156 -24.67 -15.34 12.18
C ILE A 156 -24.67 -14.30 11.06
N SER A 157 -23.50 -14.08 10.45
CA SER A 157 -23.32 -13.09 9.38
C SER A 157 -23.34 -13.71 7.99
N LEU A 158 -22.82 -14.93 7.82
CA LEU A 158 -22.82 -15.62 6.53
C LEU A 158 -23.17 -17.10 6.70
N LEU A 159 -23.92 -17.62 5.73
CA LEU A 159 -24.14 -19.05 5.54
C LEU A 159 -23.51 -19.47 4.22
N SER A 160 -22.77 -20.58 4.21
CA SER A 160 -22.10 -21.06 3.00
C SER A 160 -22.42 -22.51 2.69
N CYS A 161 -22.37 -22.86 1.40
CA CYS A 161 -22.48 -24.22 0.92
C CYS A 161 -21.79 -24.38 -0.43
N GLY A 162 -21.33 -25.58 -0.73
CA GLY A 162 -20.75 -25.88 -2.05
C GLY A 162 -20.09 -27.25 -2.10
N VAL A 163 -19.29 -27.44 -3.14
CA VAL A 163 -18.53 -28.67 -3.38
C VAL A 163 -17.03 -28.36 -3.23
N ALA A 164 -16.34 -29.13 -2.41
CA ALA A 164 -14.90 -29.07 -2.25
C ALA A 164 -14.18 -29.78 -3.43
N LYS A 165 -12.87 -29.55 -3.60
CA LYS A 165 -12.04 -30.12 -4.67
C LYS A 165 -12.08 -31.65 -4.73
N ASN A 166 -12.27 -32.30 -3.59
CA ASN A 166 -12.41 -33.75 -3.47
C ASN A 166 -13.85 -34.24 -3.69
N GLN A 167 -14.69 -33.41 -4.31
CA GLN A 167 -16.12 -33.66 -4.57
C GLN A 167 -16.97 -33.83 -3.29
N GLN A 168 -16.43 -33.46 -2.11
CA GLN A 168 -17.22 -33.50 -0.89
C GLN A 168 -18.09 -32.26 -0.77
N ASN A 169 -19.36 -32.48 -0.47
CA ASN A 169 -20.28 -31.40 -0.14
C ASN A 169 -19.91 -30.80 1.22
N PHE A 170 -19.92 -29.47 1.31
CA PHE A 170 -19.71 -28.77 2.56
C PHE A 170 -20.84 -27.79 2.86
N VAL A 171 -21.01 -27.52 4.14
CA VAL A 171 -21.85 -26.44 4.67
C VAL A 171 -21.01 -25.65 5.65
N GLY A 172 -21.13 -24.32 5.64
CA GLY A 172 -20.43 -23.45 6.56
C GLY A 172 -21.33 -22.41 7.21
N ILE A 173 -20.90 -21.96 8.37
CA ILE A 173 -21.55 -20.90 9.16
C ILE A 173 -20.46 -19.96 9.62
N THR A 174 -20.58 -18.68 9.28
CA THR A 174 -19.72 -17.60 9.78
C THR A 174 -20.49 -16.79 10.81
N ARG A 175 -19.88 -16.64 11.98
CA ARG A 175 -20.40 -15.88 13.10
C ARG A 175 -19.56 -14.62 13.31
N SER A 176 -20.23 -13.49 13.52
CA SER A 176 -19.61 -12.28 14.03
C SER A 176 -19.79 -12.24 15.54
N LEU A 177 -18.69 -12.15 16.28
CA LEU A 177 -18.73 -11.98 17.73
C LEU A 177 -18.57 -10.51 18.12
N GLY A 178 -18.35 -9.59 17.17
CA GLY A 178 -18.09 -8.17 17.44
C GLY A 178 -16.72 -7.94 18.09
N LYS A 179 -16.58 -6.88 18.90
CA LYS A 179 -15.31 -6.49 19.55
C LYS A 179 -14.76 -7.60 20.46
N PHE A 180 -13.45 -7.85 20.43
CA PHE A 180 -12.79 -8.88 21.23
C PHE A 180 -12.78 -8.48 22.71
N LEU A 181 -13.53 -9.24 23.52
CA LEU A 181 -13.65 -9.05 24.96
C LEU A 181 -13.42 -10.39 25.69
N PRO A 182 -13.02 -10.40 26.98
CA PRO A 182 -12.70 -11.63 27.71
C PRO A 182 -13.82 -12.69 27.69
N HIS A 183 -15.09 -12.27 27.79
CA HIS A 183 -16.22 -13.21 27.71
C HIS A 183 -16.40 -13.81 26.30
N LYS A 184 -16.07 -13.07 25.24
CA LYS A 184 -16.08 -13.56 23.85
C LYS A 184 -14.93 -14.53 23.59
N GLN A 185 -13.82 -14.41 24.31
CA GLN A 185 -12.75 -15.41 24.29
C GLN A 185 -13.23 -16.77 24.81
N LEU A 186 -14.07 -16.81 25.86
CA LEU A 186 -14.66 -18.05 26.35
C LEU A 186 -15.57 -18.71 25.30
N VAL A 187 -16.43 -17.92 24.66
CA VAL A 187 -17.29 -18.38 23.56
C VAL A 187 -16.46 -18.92 22.40
N LEU A 188 -15.39 -18.21 22.04
CA LEU A 188 -14.47 -18.62 20.99
C LEU A 188 -13.76 -19.94 21.34
N ASN A 189 -13.35 -20.11 22.59
CA ASN A 189 -12.76 -21.37 23.07
C ASN A 189 -13.76 -22.52 23.02
N GLN A 190 -15.03 -22.27 23.35
CA GLN A 190 -16.11 -23.26 23.20
C GLN A 190 -16.32 -23.64 21.73
N LEU A 191 -16.40 -22.66 20.83
CA LEU A 191 -16.55 -22.89 19.40
C LEU A 191 -15.36 -23.69 18.81
N ASN A 192 -14.13 -23.33 19.18
CA ASN A 192 -12.93 -24.09 18.80
C ASN A 192 -12.86 -25.49 19.44
N GLY A 193 -13.57 -25.71 20.55
CA GLY A 193 -13.65 -26.99 21.27
C GLY A 193 -14.76 -27.93 20.81
N THR A 194 -15.54 -27.55 19.79
CA THR A 194 -16.76 -28.28 19.39
C THR A 194 -16.51 -29.70 18.87
N PHE A 195 -15.31 -29.99 18.36
CA PHE A 195 -14.95 -31.32 17.86
C PHE A 195 -14.20 -32.15 18.91
N ASP A 196 -14.64 -33.39 19.14
CA ASP A 196 -14.03 -34.31 20.11
C ASP A 196 -12.58 -34.64 19.73
N ARG A 197 -11.66 -34.18 20.57
CA ARG A 197 -10.21 -34.37 20.40
C ARG A 197 -9.77 -35.83 20.55
N LYS A 198 -10.56 -36.67 21.23
CA LYS A 198 -10.24 -38.09 21.39
C LYS A 198 -10.44 -38.89 20.11
N GLN A 199 -11.22 -38.36 19.15
CA GLN A 199 -11.60 -39.06 17.92
C GLN A 199 -11.08 -38.38 16.65
N THR A 200 -10.45 -37.21 16.77
CA THR A 200 -10.06 -36.39 15.63
C THR A 200 -8.60 -35.92 15.72
N CYS A 201 -7.92 -35.92 14.59
CA CYS A 201 -6.62 -35.29 14.45
C CYS A 201 -6.81 -33.82 14.02
N GLN A 202 -6.23 -32.89 14.77
CA GLN A 202 -6.36 -31.45 14.51
C GLN A 202 -5.01 -30.87 14.12
N THR A 203 -4.98 -30.11 13.04
CA THR A 203 -3.81 -29.29 12.67
C THR A 203 -4.21 -27.82 12.73
N ARG A 204 -3.34 -26.98 13.31
CA ARG A 204 -3.59 -25.54 13.45
C ARG A 204 -2.53 -24.74 12.72
N LYS A 205 -2.99 -23.85 11.86
CA LYS A 205 -2.20 -22.84 11.18
C LYS A 205 -2.62 -21.47 11.67
N PHE A 206 -1.66 -20.58 11.77
CA PHE A 206 -1.85 -19.23 12.24
C PHE A 206 -1.23 -18.28 11.24
N ARG A 207 -1.84 -17.10 11.14
CA ARG A 207 -1.44 -16.03 10.23
C ARG A 207 -1.59 -14.70 10.95
N SER A 208 -0.58 -13.85 10.86
CA SER A 208 -0.66 -12.45 11.27
C SER A 208 -0.20 -11.54 10.15
N LEU A 209 -0.97 -10.50 9.86
CA LEU A 209 -0.67 -9.48 8.87
C LEU A 209 -0.43 -8.16 9.59
N TYR A 210 0.74 -7.57 9.35
CA TYR A 210 1.10 -6.26 9.84
C TYR A 210 1.22 -5.32 8.65
N ASN A 211 0.36 -4.31 8.58
CA ASN A 211 0.53 -3.23 7.63
C ASN A 211 1.51 -2.21 8.20
N MET A 212 2.68 -2.15 7.59
CA MET A 212 3.70 -1.17 7.95
C MET A 212 3.35 0.20 7.37
N LEU A 213 2.86 0.20 6.12
CA LEU A 213 2.33 1.34 5.39
C LEU A 213 1.08 0.89 4.61
N SER A 214 -0.07 1.49 4.91
CA SER A 214 -1.36 1.15 4.29
C SER A 214 -1.59 1.89 2.97
N SER A 215 -2.39 1.29 2.09
CA SER A 215 -2.88 1.90 0.84
C SER A 215 -4.04 2.86 1.15
N SER A 216 -3.81 3.88 1.98
CA SER A 216 -4.86 4.88 2.23
C SER A 216 -4.81 5.89 1.09
N ALA A 217 -5.75 5.80 0.15
CA ALA A 217 -5.88 6.78 -0.93
C ALA A 217 -6.38 8.09 -0.31
N SER A 218 -5.57 9.14 -0.38
CA SER A 218 -5.96 10.49 0.01
C SER A 218 -5.89 11.42 -1.20
N SER A 219 -6.46 12.61 -1.08
CA SER A 219 -6.33 13.67 -2.10
C SER A 219 -4.87 14.02 -2.43
N LEU A 220 -3.93 13.70 -1.53
CA LEU A 220 -2.49 13.92 -1.67
C LEU A 220 -1.77 12.77 -2.38
N PHE A 221 -2.30 11.54 -2.32
CA PHE A 221 -1.64 10.34 -2.88
C PHE A 221 -2.58 9.61 -3.82
N VAL A 222 -2.50 9.94 -5.11
CA VAL A 222 -3.32 9.33 -6.17
C VAL A 222 -3.06 7.81 -6.31
N LYS A 223 -1.84 7.35 -5.97
CA LYS A 223 -1.43 5.93 -6.01
C LYS A 223 -0.51 5.59 -4.82
N PRO A 224 -1.08 5.39 -3.63
CA PRO A 224 -0.28 5.13 -2.42
C PRO A 224 0.39 3.77 -2.52
N GLY A 225 1.67 3.74 -2.16
CA GLY A 225 2.42 2.52 -1.95
C GLY A 225 1.91 1.72 -0.74
N THR A 226 2.32 0.47 -0.67
CA THR A 226 1.96 -0.48 0.38
C THR A 226 3.19 -1.23 0.87
N LEU A 227 3.30 -1.40 2.18
CA LEU A 227 4.28 -2.29 2.80
C LEU A 227 3.56 -3.12 3.85
N SER A 228 3.50 -4.43 3.63
CA SER A 228 2.91 -5.37 4.56
C SER A 228 3.84 -6.54 4.85
N VAL A 229 3.75 -7.04 6.08
CA VAL A 229 4.52 -8.17 6.57
C VAL A 229 3.54 -9.22 7.05
N GLU A 230 3.53 -10.37 6.39
CA GLU A 230 2.67 -11.50 6.72
C GLU A 230 3.49 -12.63 7.34
N ILE A 231 3.12 -13.07 8.54
CA ILE A 231 3.79 -14.17 9.24
C ILE A 231 2.85 -15.36 9.31
N ASN A 232 3.32 -16.51 8.85
CA ASN A 232 2.57 -17.75 8.84
C ASN A 232 3.30 -18.82 9.66
N TRP A 233 2.59 -19.48 10.56
CA TRP A 233 3.15 -20.54 11.41
C TRP A 233 2.15 -21.64 11.73
N SER A 234 2.66 -22.75 12.23
CA SER A 234 1.85 -23.85 12.74
C SER A 234 2.12 -24.01 14.22
N GLY A 235 1.09 -24.35 14.99
CA GLY A 235 1.20 -24.45 16.45
C GLY A 235 0.55 -25.72 16.99
N GLY A 236 1.06 -26.17 18.14
CA GLY A 236 0.54 -27.30 18.89
C GLY A 236 -0.63 -26.93 19.81
N GLU A 237 -0.96 -27.84 20.72
CA GLU A 237 -1.99 -27.60 21.72
C GLU A 237 -1.56 -26.48 22.69
N GLY A 238 -2.51 -25.62 23.08
CA GLY A 238 -2.29 -24.54 24.06
C GLY A 238 -1.94 -23.17 23.47
N VAL A 239 -1.76 -23.06 22.15
CA VAL A 239 -1.57 -21.75 21.49
C VAL A 239 -2.87 -20.96 21.55
N GLY A 240 -2.83 -19.83 22.28
CA GLY A 240 -3.97 -18.95 22.51
C GLY A 240 -4.32 -18.04 21.33
N VAL A 241 -5.45 -17.35 21.44
CA VAL A 241 -5.85 -16.28 20.52
C VAL A 241 -4.85 -15.12 20.65
N LEU A 242 -4.48 -14.49 19.54
CA LEU A 242 -3.41 -13.47 19.48
C LEU A 242 -2.04 -13.98 19.95
N SER A 243 -1.77 -15.28 19.82
CA SER A 243 -0.45 -15.83 20.12
C SER A 243 0.64 -15.22 19.23
N GLU A 244 1.82 -15.04 19.80
CA GLU A 244 3.00 -14.62 19.05
C GLU A 244 3.51 -15.73 18.10
N PRO A 245 4.09 -15.35 16.95
CA PRO A 245 4.70 -16.30 16.03
C PRO A 245 5.98 -16.92 16.60
N VAL A 246 6.24 -18.18 16.25
CA VAL A 246 7.48 -18.89 16.64
C VAL A 246 8.66 -18.49 15.77
N CYS A 247 9.91 -18.57 16.25
CA CYS A 247 11.09 -18.14 15.47
C CYS A 247 11.28 -18.87 14.13
N GLU A 248 10.74 -20.09 13.99
CA GLU A 248 10.79 -20.92 12.79
C GLU A 248 9.72 -20.56 11.75
N SER A 249 8.87 -19.57 12.05
CA SER A 249 7.79 -19.13 11.16
C SER A 249 8.33 -18.56 9.86
N ASN A 250 7.54 -18.67 8.80
CA ASN A 250 7.83 -18.01 7.54
C ASN A 250 7.20 -16.61 7.53
N CYS A 251 7.97 -15.63 7.10
CA CYS A 251 7.56 -14.24 7.01
C CYS A 251 7.65 -13.77 5.56
N THR A 252 6.53 -13.34 5.01
CA THR A 252 6.40 -12.84 3.65
C THR A 252 6.30 -11.31 3.68
N ILE A 253 7.26 -10.63 3.06
CA ILE A 253 7.24 -9.19 2.86
C ILE A 253 6.59 -8.91 1.51
N ARG A 254 5.63 -7.99 1.49
CA ARG A 254 5.06 -7.44 0.26
C ARG A 254 5.27 -5.93 0.26
N ILE A 255 5.89 -5.44 -0.80
CA ILE A 255 6.18 -4.02 -0.97
C ILE A 255 5.82 -3.58 -2.38
N ASP A 256 5.01 -2.53 -2.44
CA ASP A 256 4.79 -1.70 -3.62
C ASP A 256 5.12 -0.26 -3.20
N PRO A 257 6.24 0.33 -3.63
CA PRO A 257 6.62 1.67 -3.18
C PRO A 257 5.63 2.76 -3.57
N GLY A 258 4.74 2.51 -4.55
CA GLY A 258 3.89 3.54 -5.13
C GLY A 258 4.70 4.57 -5.94
N TRP A 259 4.02 5.27 -6.85
CA TRP A 259 4.66 6.33 -7.63
C TRP A 259 4.54 7.65 -6.87
N LEU A 260 5.69 8.27 -6.54
CA LEU A 260 5.78 9.54 -5.79
C LEU A 260 5.15 9.49 -4.39
N ASP A 261 5.12 8.31 -3.76
CA ASP A 261 4.68 8.20 -2.37
C ASP A 261 5.80 8.69 -1.43
N GLU A 262 5.65 9.91 -0.92
CA GLU A 262 6.62 10.54 -0.01
C GLU A 262 6.82 9.74 1.29
N ARG A 263 5.88 8.86 1.68
CA ARG A 263 6.03 8.02 2.90
C ARG A 263 7.15 6.99 2.75
N PHE A 264 7.45 6.55 1.52
CA PHE A 264 8.54 5.60 1.27
C PHE A 264 9.90 6.30 1.19
N VAL A 265 9.94 7.51 0.66
CA VAL A 265 11.21 8.17 0.31
C VAL A 265 11.59 9.26 1.31
N GLY A 266 10.66 9.65 2.18
CA GLY A 266 10.75 10.89 2.94
C GLY A 266 10.76 12.10 2.01
N PHE A 267 11.20 13.25 2.52
CA PHE A 267 11.45 14.46 1.73
C PHE A 267 12.74 14.39 0.89
N ASP A 268 13.14 13.21 0.39
CA ASP A 268 14.33 13.09 -0.45
C ASP A 268 14.07 13.78 -1.80
N ALA A 269 14.79 14.89 -2.04
CA ALA A 269 14.77 15.65 -3.29
C ALA A 269 15.05 14.78 -4.53
N THR A 270 15.61 13.58 -4.36
CA THR A 270 15.88 12.61 -5.43
C THR A 270 14.64 12.26 -6.26
N PHE A 271 13.47 12.06 -5.63
CA PHE A 271 12.26 11.66 -6.37
C PHE A 271 11.62 12.82 -7.11
N ARG A 272 11.60 14.02 -6.52
CA ARG A 272 11.12 15.24 -7.19
C ARG A 272 11.95 15.53 -8.44
N GLN A 273 13.27 15.29 -8.36
CA GLN A 273 14.14 15.43 -9.51
C GLN A 273 13.92 14.35 -10.58
N LEU A 274 13.63 13.11 -10.20
CA LEU A 274 13.24 12.07 -11.16
C LEU A 274 11.90 12.39 -11.84
N ASP A 275 10.91 12.89 -11.09
CA ASP A 275 9.64 13.35 -11.66
C ASP A 275 9.84 14.45 -12.71
N LEU A 276 10.69 15.44 -12.43
CA LEU A 276 11.05 16.48 -13.40
C LEU A 276 11.66 15.89 -14.68
N ILE A 277 12.63 14.97 -14.55
CA ILE A 277 13.27 14.31 -15.70
C ILE A 277 12.25 13.54 -16.54
N LEU A 278 11.33 12.81 -15.90
CA LEU A 278 10.31 12.05 -16.61
C LEU A 278 9.28 12.95 -17.30
N LYS A 279 8.91 14.08 -16.67
CA LYS A 279 8.06 15.09 -17.30
C LYS A 279 8.73 15.69 -18.54
N MET A 280 10.03 15.96 -18.49
CA MET A 280 10.80 16.39 -19.66
C MET A 280 10.81 15.32 -20.76
N ALA A 281 11.06 14.06 -20.42
CA ALA A 281 11.03 12.94 -21.37
C ALA A 281 9.64 12.78 -22.03
N LEU A 282 8.56 12.97 -21.27
CA LEU A 282 7.19 12.94 -21.79
C LEU A 282 6.90 14.09 -22.76
N VAL A 283 7.43 15.28 -22.52
CA VAL A 283 7.30 16.43 -23.42
C VAL A 283 8.11 16.22 -24.70
N LEU A 284 9.30 15.63 -24.63
CA LEU A 284 10.08 15.32 -25.83
C LEU A 284 9.40 14.25 -26.69
N ASN A 285 8.82 13.22 -26.06
CA ASN A 285 8.05 12.20 -26.77
C ASN A 285 6.71 12.74 -27.32
N LYS A 286 6.11 13.76 -26.67
CA LYS A 286 4.87 14.42 -27.11
C LYS A 286 5.05 15.95 -27.08
N PRO A 287 5.62 16.55 -28.14
CA PRO A 287 6.03 17.96 -28.16
C PRO A 287 4.92 18.98 -27.90
N GLU A 288 3.66 18.60 -28.15
CA GLU A 288 2.46 19.41 -27.92
C GLU A 288 2.16 19.65 -26.43
N ARG A 289 2.69 18.81 -25.53
CA ARG A 289 2.46 18.95 -24.09
C ARG A 289 3.27 20.08 -23.51
N GLU A 290 2.68 20.84 -22.59
CA GLU A 290 3.40 21.83 -21.80
C GLU A 290 4.20 21.17 -20.67
N LEU A 291 5.39 21.71 -20.38
CA LEU A 291 6.21 21.24 -19.27
C LEU A 291 5.74 21.91 -17.99
N VAL A 292 5.20 21.11 -17.07
CA VAL A 292 4.81 21.58 -15.73
C VAL A 292 5.94 21.32 -14.75
N TRP A 293 6.55 22.37 -14.23
CA TRP A 293 7.57 22.26 -13.19
C TRP A 293 6.94 21.77 -11.88
N PRO A 294 7.57 20.84 -11.14
CA PRO A 294 7.12 20.46 -9.80
C PRO A 294 7.08 21.69 -8.89
N ALA A 295 6.04 21.81 -8.06
CA ALA A 295 5.98 22.88 -7.06
C ALA A 295 7.18 22.75 -6.10
N VAL A 296 8.04 23.76 -6.09
CA VAL A 296 9.15 23.83 -5.14
C VAL A 296 8.58 24.39 -3.84
N GLU A 297 8.39 23.55 -2.82
CA GLU A 297 8.26 24.06 -1.46
C GLU A 297 9.54 24.82 -1.15
N ALA A 298 9.41 26.10 -0.78
CA ALA A 298 10.52 27.00 -0.53
C ALA A 298 11.46 26.42 0.55
N VAL A 299 12.47 25.65 0.13
CA VAL A 299 13.53 25.21 1.03
C VAL A 299 14.31 26.45 1.45
N GLN A 300 14.47 26.58 2.77
CA GLN A 300 14.91 27.69 3.59
C GLN A 300 16.23 28.41 3.21
N SER A 301 16.89 28.09 2.09
CA SER A 301 17.96 28.91 1.56
C SER A 301 17.35 30.00 0.69
N GLY A 302 17.09 31.20 1.23
CA GLY A 302 16.67 32.38 0.46
C GLY A 302 17.69 32.89 -0.58
N LYS A 303 18.56 32.01 -1.09
CA LYS A 303 19.54 32.29 -2.15
C LYS A 303 18.86 32.15 -3.51
N ASN A 304 19.10 33.14 -4.37
CA ASN A 304 18.64 33.13 -5.76
C ASN A 304 19.36 32.01 -6.55
N VAL A 305 18.64 31.34 -7.45
CA VAL A 305 19.21 30.32 -8.35
C VAL A 305 20.30 30.87 -9.26
N GLU A 306 20.24 32.16 -9.62
CA GLU A 306 21.32 32.83 -10.36
C GLU A 306 22.61 32.91 -9.55
N ASP A 307 22.53 33.27 -8.27
CA ASP A 307 23.69 33.35 -7.38
C ASP A 307 24.32 31.97 -7.20
N MET A 308 23.49 30.93 -7.04
CA MET A 308 23.97 29.54 -6.97
C MET A 308 24.72 29.12 -8.23
N LEU A 309 24.27 29.53 -9.43
CA LEU A 309 24.99 29.25 -10.67
C LEU A 309 26.33 30.00 -10.73
N LEU A 310 26.37 31.26 -10.31
CA LEU A 310 27.60 32.05 -10.30
C LEU A 310 28.64 31.46 -9.35
N GLU A 311 28.22 31.00 -8.17
CA GLU A 311 29.06 30.25 -7.23
C GLU A 311 29.66 28.99 -7.89
N VAL A 312 28.87 28.23 -8.65
CA VAL A 312 29.37 27.05 -9.40
C VAL A 312 30.40 27.47 -10.46
N ILE A 313 30.13 28.53 -11.22
CA ILE A 313 31.07 29.04 -12.25
C ILE A 313 32.38 29.47 -11.61
N GLU A 314 32.33 30.20 -10.49
CA GLU A 314 33.51 30.65 -9.75
C GLU A 314 34.32 29.47 -9.21
N PHE A 315 33.64 28.51 -8.58
CA PHE A 315 34.26 27.28 -8.09
C PHE A 315 34.99 26.51 -9.20
N CYS A 316 34.36 26.38 -10.36
CA CYS A 316 34.92 25.71 -11.54
C CYS A 316 35.99 26.53 -12.28
N SER A 317 36.17 27.81 -11.93
CA SER A 317 37.22 28.67 -12.51
C SER A 317 38.57 28.51 -11.79
N SER A 318 38.56 28.05 -10.54
CA SER A 318 39.77 27.84 -9.73
C SER A 318 40.54 26.59 -10.19
N ARG A 319 41.87 26.74 -10.38
CA ARG A 319 42.78 25.66 -10.82
C ARG A 319 43.03 24.60 -9.73
N GLU A 320 42.84 24.94 -8.46
CA GLU A 320 43.09 24.03 -7.33
C GLU A 320 41.98 22.98 -7.17
N ASN A 321 40.79 23.25 -7.71
CA ASN A 321 39.63 22.34 -7.63
C ASN A 321 39.59 21.30 -8.77
N VAL A 322 40.62 21.25 -9.63
CA VAL A 322 40.70 20.35 -10.80
C VAL A 322 41.10 18.92 -10.39
N ALA A 323 41.65 18.74 -9.19
CA ALA A 323 42.10 17.46 -8.66
C ALA A 323 41.47 17.16 -7.29
N TYR A 324 40.18 16.85 -7.26
CA TYR A 324 39.55 16.29 -6.07
C TYR A 324 39.33 14.78 -6.24
N ASP A 325 40.32 14.03 -5.77
CA ASP A 325 40.22 12.59 -5.50
C ASP A 325 39.56 12.42 -4.12
N SER A 326 38.24 12.30 -4.11
CA SER A 326 37.50 11.71 -2.99
C SER A 326 36.20 11.13 -3.52
N SER A 327 35.76 10.04 -2.90
CA SER A 327 34.89 8.99 -3.45
C SER A 327 33.47 9.36 -3.91
N ARG A 328 33.10 10.66 -3.99
CA ARG A 328 32.09 11.17 -4.93
C ARG A 328 32.11 12.72 -5.04
N ALA A 329 33.20 13.30 -5.54
CA ALA A 329 33.17 14.72 -5.94
C ALA A 329 32.18 14.91 -7.11
N LEU A 330 31.22 15.84 -6.99
CA LEU A 330 30.26 16.14 -8.05
C LEU A 330 30.96 16.84 -9.21
N ASP A 331 30.73 16.39 -10.44
CA ASP A 331 31.24 17.12 -11.61
C ASP A 331 30.49 18.43 -11.87
N VAL A 332 31.04 19.25 -12.76
CA VAL A 332 30.42 20.54 -13.12
C VAL A 332 29.00 20.37 -13.69
N THR A 333 28.69 19.29 -14.40
CA THR A 333 27.35 19.07 -14.97
C THR A 333 26.33 18.68 -13.90
N GLU A 334 26.72 17.93 -12.87
CA GLU A 334 25.90 17.59 -11.71
C GLU A 334 25.65 18.83 -10.83
N GLN A 335 26.66 19.68 -10.67
CA GLN A 335 26.52 20.96 -9.96
C GLN A 335 25.52 21.88 -10.69
N VAL A 336 25.64 22.00 -12.02
CA VAL A 336 24.67 22.74 -12.84
C VAL A 336 23.27 22.14 -12.73
N TRP A 337 23.14 20.81 -12.78
CA TRP A 337 21.86 20.13 -12.59
C TRP A 337 21.20 20.46 -11.25
N ASN A 338 21.96 20.48 -10.15
CA ASN A 338 21.42 20.84 -8.83
C ASN A 338 20.85 22.26 -8.76
N VAL A 339 21.34 23.18 -9.58
CA VAL A 339 20.79 24.53 -9.73
C VAL A 339 19.55 24.50 -10.63
N LEU A 340 19.64 23.87 -11.81
CA LEU A 340 18.55 23.85 -12.79
C LEU A 340 17.31 23.09 -12.30
N ALA A 341 17.51 22.04 -11.49
CA ALA A 341 16.41 21.29 -10.88
C ALA A 341 15.59 22.09 -9.86
N ARG A 342 16.06 23.28 -9.45
CA ARG A 342 15.36 24.23 -8.56
C ARG A 342 14.67 25.36 -9.32
N CYS A 343 14.73 25.38 -10.64
CA CYS A 343 14.04 26.38 -11.44
C CYS A 343 12.53 26.19 -11.37
N GLU A 344 11.80 27.29 -11.54
CA GLU A 344 10.33 27.31 -11.54
C GLU A 344 9.75 27.38 -12.96
N SER A 345 10.58 27.68 -13.96
CA SER A 345 10.15 27.82 -15.35
C SER A 345 11.26 27.46 -16.35
N LEU A 346 10.84 27.12 -17.57
CA LEU A 346 11.77 26.86 -18.66
C LEU A 346 12.56 28.12 -19.04
N GLU A 347 11.92 29.30 -18.99
CA GLU A 347 12.57 30.58 -19.28
C GLU A 347 13.73 30.85 -18.32
N GLN A 348 13.53 30.62 -17.03
CA GLN A 348 14.58 30.74 -16.02
C GLN A 348 15.73 29.76 -16.31
N SER A 349 15.43 28.49 -16.60
CA SER A 349 16.47 27.52 -16.96
C SER A 349 17.23 27.89 -18.24
N THR A 350 16.54 28.41 -19.26
CA THR A 350 17.17 28.89 -20.50
C THR A 350 18.09 30.08 -20.23
N ARG A 351 17.68 31.03 -19.37
CA ARG A 351 18.53 32.15 -18.95
C ARG A 351 19.79 31.67 -18.22
N LEU A 352 19.65 30.77 -17.25
CA LEU A 352 20.77 30.19 -16.52
C LEU A 352 21.73 29.42 -17.43
N LEU A 353 21.21 28.59 -18.34
CA LEU A 353 22.04 27.92 -19.34
C LEU A 353 22.78 28.90 -20.23
N ASN A 354 22.16 30.00 -20.67
CA ASN A 354 22.86 31.03 -21.44
C ASN A 354 24.01 31.67 -20.66
N ILE A 355 23.84 31.94 -19.37
CA ILE A 355 24.91 32.44 -18.50
C ILE A 355 26.07 31.43 -18.44
N PHE A 356 25.75 30.16 -18.23
CA PHE A 356 26.75 29.08 -18.18
C PHE A 356 27.47 28.89 -19.53
N MET A 357 26.75 28.88 -20.65
CA MET A 357 27.32 28.79 -22.00
C MET A 357 28.22 29.98 -22.33
N ASN A 358 27.87 31.18 -21.87
CA ASN A 358 28.74 32.35 -21.99
C ASN A 358 30.02 32.17 -21.17
N ALA A 359 29.95 31.60 -19.96
CA ALA A 359 31.15 31.31 -19.17
C ALA A 359 32.07 30.29 -19.86
N LEU A 360 31.50 29.27 -20.51
CA LEU A 360 32.25 28.32 -21.35
C LEU A 360 32.91 29.02 -22.55
N ARG A 361 32.16 29.82 -23.30
CA ARG A 361 32.68 30.55 -24.46
C ARG A 361 33.91 31.41 -24.15
N HIS A 362 33.96 31.99 -22.95
CA HIS A 362 35.09 32.81 -22.50
C HIS A 362 36.21 32.01 -21.80
N GLY A 363 36.13 30.68 -21.77
CA GLY A 363 37.12 29.80 -21.15
C GLY A 363 37.26 29.99 -19.64
N ARG A 364 36.21 30.47 -18.96
CA ARG A 364 36.24 30.71 -17.51
C ARG A 364 36.20 29.40 -16.73
N ILE A 365 35.40 28.45 -17.19
CA ILE A 365 35.24 27.14 -16.58
C ILE A 365 36.42 26.24 -17.01
N ARG A 366 37.14 25.71 -16.03
CA ARG A 366 38.29 24.81 -16.21
C ARG A 366 38.10 23.44 -15.53
N ALA A 367 36.85 23.11 -15.21
CA ALA A 367 36.49 21.88 -14.52
C ALA A 367 36.49 20.67 -15.45
N THR A 368 36.76 19.50 -14.89
CA THR A 368 36.66 18.21 -15.57
C THR A 368 35.22 17.67 -15.51
N VAL A 369 34.89 16.81 -16.46
CA VAL A 369 33.64 16.05 -16.51
C VAL A 369 33.99 14.57 -16.47
N HIS A 370 33.13 13.72 -15.89
CA HIS A 370 33.37 12.28 -15.91
C HIS A 370 33.39 11.74 -17.35
N GLY A 371 34.26 10.76 -17.59
CA GLY A 371 34.51 10.21 -18.93
C GLY A 371 33.37 9.39 -19.53
N ASP A 372 32.44 8.92 -18.70
CA ASP A 372 31.27 8.12 -19.07
C ASP A 372 30.00 8.97 -19.28
N ASN A 373 30.06 10.28 -19.02
CA ASN A 373 28.94 11.22 -19.15
C ASN A 373 28.60 11.46 -20.63
N LYS A 374 27.39 11.07 -21.05
CA LYS A 374 26.92 11.15 -22.44
C LYS A 374 26.13 12.43 -22.76
N SER A 375 25.99 13.35 -21.80
CA SER A 375 25.21 14.58 -22.03
C SER A 375 25.86 15.51 -23.06
N ARG A 376 25.05 16.28 -23.78
CA ARG A 376 25.53 17.36 -24.66
C ARG A 376 26.33 18.40 -23.89
N LEU A 377 25.91 18.73 -22.66
CA LEU A 377 26.62 19.69 -21.84
C LEU A 377 28.04 19.22 -21.50
N ALA A 378 28.23 17.95 -21.16
CA ALA A 378 29.56 17.37 -20.94
C ALA A 378 30.48 17.55 -22.15
N ARG A 379 29.98 17.24 -23.35
CA ARG A 379 30.71 17.44 -24.61
C ARG A 379 31.05 18.91 -24.86
N LEU A 380 30.14 19.83 -24.54
CA LEU A 380 30.37 21.27 -24.67
C LEU A 380 31.43 21.80 -23.69
N VAL A 381 31.44 21.29 -22.44
CA VAL A 381 32.51 21.61 -21.48
C VAL A 381 33.86 21.12 -21.99
N GLN A 382 33.93 19.87 -22.47
CA GLN A 382 35.17 19.33 -23.04
C GLN A 382 35.64 20.11 -24.28
N ALA A 383 34.71 20.44 -25.19
CA ALA A 383 35.00 21.25 -26.38
C ALA A 383 35.52 22.66 -26.01
N SER A 384 34.98 23.26 -24.94
CA SER A 384 35.44 24.53 -24.41
C SER A 384 36.88 24.48 -23.88
N LEU A 385 37.32 23.36 -23.31
CA LEU A 385 38.68 23.21 -22.80
C LEU A 385 39.72 23.12 -23.92
N ILE A 386 39.34 22.53 -25.07
CA ILE A 386 40.21 22.41 -26.25
C ILE A 386 40.08 23.61 -27.22
N GLY A 387 39.23 24.58 -26.92
CA GLY A 387 39.01 25.77 -27.73
C GLY A 387 38.09 25.59 -28.94
N ASP A 388 37.34 24.48 -29.03
CA ASP A 388 36.43 24.13 -30.12
C ASP A 388 34.95 24.33 -29.72
N PHE A 389 34.66 25.37 -28.93
CA PHE A 389 33.31 25.60 -28.42
C PHE A 389 32.42 26.28 -29.45
N SER A 390 31.31 25.63 -29.79
CA SER A 390 30.20 26.22 -30.54
C SER A 390 28.96 26.33 -29.65
N GLN A 391 28.43 27.54 -29.51
CA GLN A 391 27.25 27.77 -28.67
C GLN A 391 26.00 27.20 -29.35
N PRO A 392 25.28 26.26 -28.71
CA PRO A 392 24.06 25.70 -29.26
C PRO A 392 22.91 26.71 -29.21
N ARG A 393 21.94 26.56 -30.11
CA ARG A 393 20.67 27.32 -30.06
C ARG A 393 19.76 26.73 -28.99
N LEU A 394 19.46 27.50 -27.95
CA LEU A 394 18.58 27.08 -26.85
C LEU A 394 17.09 27.32 -27.20
N GLU A 395 16.59 26.58 -28.20
CA GLU A 395 15.16 26.49 -28.50
C GLU A 395 14.45 25.61 -27.46
N ARG A 396 13.11 25.70 -27.37
CA ARG A 396 12.31 25.02 -26.33
C ARG A 396 12.68 23.55 -26.14
N LEU A 397 12.55 22.72 -27.19
CA LEU A 397 12.78 21.28 -27.08
C LEU A 397 14.27 20.95 -26.87
N ASN A 398 15.17 21.68 -27.53
CA ASN A 398 16.62 21.46 -27.36
C ASN A 398 17.08 21.82 -25.94
N THR A 399 16.49 22.84 -25.33
CA THR A 399 16.76 23.21 -23.93
C THR A 399 16.25 22.12 -22.99
N ILE A 400 15.01 21.65 -23.18
CA ILE A 400 14.42 20.56 -22.39
C ILE A 400 15.29 19.30 -22.48
N GLU A 401 15.69 18.90 -23.69
CA GLU A 401 16.54 17.74 -23.93
C GLU A 401 17.89 17.89 -23.24
N MET A 402 18.55 19.04 -23.34
CA MET A 402 19.83 19.30 -22.69
C MET A 402 19.74 19.22 -21.15
N ILE A 403 18.67 19.78 -20.56
CA ILE A 403 18.43 19.72 -19.11
C ILE A 403 18.12 18.28 -18.68
N MET A 404 17.30 17.56 -19.44
CA MET A 404 16.95 16.17 -19.17
C MET A 404 18.20 15.27 -19.21
N GLU A 405 19.04 15.41 -20.23
CA GLU A 405 20.27 14.61 -20.38
C GLU A 405 21.17 14.74 -19.15
N ILE A 406 21.45 15.95 -18.65
CA ILE A 406 22.28 16.14 -17.46
C ILE A 406 21.60 15.60 -16.19
N GLY A 407 20.27 15.68 -16.10
CA GLY A 407 19.50 15.13 -14.99
C GLY A 407 19.55 13.61 -14.98
N VAL A 408 19.44 12.97 -16.14
CA VAL A 408 19.58 11.52 -16.31
C VAL A 408 20.96 11.06 -15.84
N GLU A 409 22.03 11.74 -16.26
CA GLU A 409 23.40 11.40 -15.87
C GLU A 409 23.64 11.57 -14.37
N SER A 410 23.18 12.68 -13.80
CA SER A 410 23.29 12.93 -12.36
C SER A 410 22.52 11.88 -11.56
N ARG A 411 21.31 11.52 -11.99
CA ARG A 411 20.48 10.54 -11.30
C ARG A 411 20.99 9.13 -11.45
N ARG A 412 21.48 8.74 -12.63
CA ARG A 412 22.15 7.46 -12.88
C ARG A 412 23.31 7.26 -11.91
N ARG A 413 24.24 8.23 -11.85
CA ARG A 413 25.38 8.19 -10.94
C ARG A 413 24.97 8.22 -9.47
N ASN A 414 23.92 8.98 -9.14
CA ASN A 414 23.39 8.98 -7.78
C ASN A 414 22.84 7.61 -7.38
N LEU A 415 22.13 6.94 -8.28
CA LEU A 415 21.57 5.63 -8.04
C LEU A 415 22.67 4.57 -7.89
N ILE A 416 23.67 4.56 -8.77
CA ILE A 416 24.86 3.70 -8.67
C ILE A 416 25.56 3.93 -7.33
N ALA A 417 25.85 5.18 -6.99
CA ALA A 417 26.48 5.52 -5.72
C ALA A 417 25.62 5.09 -4.52
N LYS A 418 24.30 5.25 -4.59
CA LYS A 418 23.38 4.79 -3.54
C LYS A 418 23.48 3.28 -3.34
N PHE A 419 23.54 2.48 -4.41
CA PHE A 419 23.74 1.02 -4.30
C PHE A 419 25.15 0.63 -3.82
N LEU A 420 26.19 1.39 -4.17
CA LEU A 420 27.57 1.12 -3.78
C LEU A 420 27.87 1.52 -2.33
N THR A 421 27.35 2.67 -1.89
CA THR A 421 27.60 3.24 -0.55
C THR A 421 26.69 2.63 0.51
N SER A 422 25.50 2.18 0.11
CA SER A 422 24.66 1.33 0.96
C SER A 422 25.35 -0.01 1.26
N GLN A 423 25.00 -0.67 2.37
CA GLN A 423 25.47 -2.03 2.69
C GLN A 423 25.00 -3.10 1.68
N PHE A 424 24.39 -2.69 0.55
CA PHE A 424 23.88 -3.58 -0.50
C PHE A 424 25.00 -4.22 -1.32
N LEU A 425 26.24 -3.71 -1.24
CA LEU A 425 27.47 -4.24 -1.85
C LEU A 425 27.25 -4.78 -3.28
N PHE A 426 26.52 -4.00 -4.08
CA PHE A 426 26.19 -4.32 -5.45
C PHE A 426 27.28 -3.77 -6.37
N SER A 427 27.79 -4.55 -7.32
CA SER A 427 28.84 -4.03 -8.20
C SER A 427 28.29 -2.99 -9.16
N GLU A 428 29.07 -1.96 -9.46
CA GLU A 428 28.71 -0.92 -10.43
C GLU A 428 28.30 -1.52 -11.78
N ALA A 429 29.04 -2.53 -12.25
CA ALA A 429 28.76 -3.23 -13.50
C ALA A 429 27.39 -3.92 -13.53
N GLU A 430 26.92 -4.48 -12.41
CA GLU A 430 25.60 -5.09 -12.33
C GLU A 430 24.48 -4.03 -12.39
N VAL A 431 24.64 -2.88 -11.69
CA VAL A 431 23.67 -1.76 -11.77
C VAL A 431 23.58 -1.26 -13.21
N GLU A 432 24.74 -1.07 -13.85
CA GLU A 432 24.82 -0.58 -15.22
C GLU A 432 24.22 -1.56 -16.23
N THR A 433 24.35 -2.86 -15.98
CA THR A 433 23.72 -3.90 -16.80
C THR A 433 22.21 -3.84 -16.67
N ALA A 434 21.68 -3.72 -15.44
CA ALA A 434 20.24 -3.60 -15.21
C ALA A 434 19.65 -2.32 -15.84
N LEU A 435 20.36 -1.20 -15.79
CA LEU A 435 19.95 0.04 -16.45
C LEU A 435 19.88 -0.12 -17.98
N LYS A 436 20.91 -0.73 -18.59
CA LYS A 436 20.91 -1.01 -20.03
C LYS A 436 19.78 -1.96 -20.43
N GLU A 437 19.48 -2.96 -19.61
CA GLU A 437 18.34 -3.84 -19.85
C GLU A 437 17.00 -3.08 -19.85
N CYS A 438 16.83 -2.13 -18.92
CA CYS A 438 15.65 -1.25 -18.89
C CYS A 438 15.58 -0.31 -20.10
N GLU A 439 16.71 0.24 -20.56
CA GLU A 439 16.79 1.07 -21.76
C GLU A 439 16.33 0.30 -23.00
N VAL A 440 16.79 -0.94 -23.19
CA VAL A 440 16.41 -1.81 -24.31
C VAL A 440 14.90 -2.15 -24.30
N ASN A 441 14.28 -2.14 -23.13
CA ASN A 441 12.84 -2.38 -22.99
C ASN A 441 11.98 -1.16 -23.39
N CYS A 442 12.57 0.02 -23.60
CA CYS A 442 11.88 1.24 -24.04
C CYS A 442 11.91 1.42 -25.56
N LYS A 443 11.47 0.41 -26.32
CA LYS A 443 11.65 0.35 -27.80
C LYS A 443 10.97 1.46 -28.60
N ASP A 444 9.92 2.07 -28.05
CA ASP A 444 9.11 3.11 -28.73
C ASP A 444 9.62 4.54 -28.47
N MET A 445 10.77 4.69 -27.80
CA MET A 445 11.32 5.98 -27.39
C MET A 445 12.70 6.20 -28.02
N SER A 446 13.07 7.45 -28.27
CA SER A 446 14.45 7.79 -28.61
C SER A 446 15.39 7.57 -27.43
N GLU A 447 16.69 7.47 -27.72
CA GLU A 447 17.72 7.12 -26.74
C GLU A 447 17.67 7.97 -25.44
N PRO A 448 17.59 9.31 -25.48
CA PRO A 448 17.65 10.09 -24.24
C PRO A 448 16.41 9.91 -23.36
N GLU A 449 15.22 9.71 -23.94
CA GLU A 449 13.98 9.41 -23.22
C GLU A 449 14.01 7.99 -22.66
N ALA A 450 14.45 7.00 -23.45
CA ALA A 450 14.60 5.62 -22.99
C ALA A 450 15.49 5.56 -21.72
N ARG A 451 16.59 6.32 -21.72
CA ARG A 451 17.48 6.45 -20.56
C ARG A 451 16.81 7.10 -19.34
N ALA A 452 15.93 8.08 -19.54
CA ALA A 452 15.16 8.67 -18.46
C ALA A 452 14.19 7.66 -17.83
N PHE A 453 13.43 6.93 -18.65
CA PHE A 453 12.47 5.93 -18.16
C PHE A 453 13.14 4.72 -17.50
N ALA A 454 14.34 4.35 -17.95
CA ALA A 454 15.12 3.26 -17.37
C ALA A 454 15.50 3.48 -15.90
N LEU A 455 15.49 4.72 -15.41
CA LEU A 455 15.77 5.03 -14.00
C LEU A 455 14.66 4.58 -13.04
N ILE A 456 13.41 4.45 -13.51
CA ILE A 456 12.25 4.12 -12.68
C ILE A 456 12.41 2.78 -11.95
N PRO A 457 12.60 1.64 -12.64
CA PRO A 457 12.62 0.33 -11.99
C PRO A 457 13.72 0.21 -10.93
N LEU A 458 14.92 0.74 -11.20
CA LEU A 458 16.00 0.67 -10.23
C LEU A 458 15.80 1.64 -9.06
N THR A 459 15.16 2.78 -9.28
CA THR A 459 14.81 3.70 -8.19
C THR A 459 13.79 3.06 -7.25
N LEU A 460 12.75 2.41 -7.79
CA LEU A 460 11.77 1.65 -7.01
C LEU A 460 12.42 0.47 -6.30
N ALA A 461 13.32 -0.25 -6.97
CA ALA A 461 14.09 -1.34 -6.38
C ALA A 461 14.94 -0.85 -5.20
N TYR A 462 15.64 0.28 -5.34
CA TYR A 462 16.42 0.88 -4.25
C TYR A 462 15.56 1.16 -3.02
N ILE A 463 14.41 1.81 -3.20
CA ILE A 463 13.45 2.06 -2.10
C ILE A 463 13.05 0.74 -1.44
N ALA A 464 12.68 -0.26 -2.25
CA ALA A 464 12.24 -1.53 -1.72
C ALA A 464 13.33 -2.21 -0.89
N VAL A 465 14.57 -2.20 -1.36
CA VAL A 465 15.73 -2.72 -0.63
C VAL A 465 15.95 -1.95 0.67
N SER A 466 15.93 -0.62 0.64
CA SER A 466 16.13 0.21 1.84
C SER A 466 15.06 -0.03 2.92
N HIS A 467 13.80 -0.25 2.54
CA HIS A 467 12.75 -0.59 3.51
C HIS A 467 12.89 -2.01 4.04
N ILE A 468 13.24 -2.97 3.18
CA ILE A 468 13.47 -4.35 3.61
C ILE A 468 14.67 -4.43 4.56
N GLU A 469 15.77 -3.72 4.29
CA GLU A 469 16.95 -3.67 5.15
C GLU A 469 16.61 -3.28 6.60
N ARG A 470 15.69 -2.32 6.78
CA ARG A 470 15.22 -1.87 8.10
C ARG A 470 14.46 -2.96 8.86
N LEU A 471 13.80 -3.87 8.13
CA LEU A 471 13.06 -5.00 8.72
C LEU A 471 13.97 -6.18 9.09
N LEU A 472 15.18 -6.24 8.54
CA LEU A 472 16.12 -7.35 8.75
C LEU A 472 17.01 -7.12 9.98
N ASN A 473 17.44 -8.23 10.60
CA ASN A 473 18.46 -8.21 11.65
C ASN A 473 19.89 -8.21 11.07
N ASP A 474 20.89 -8.01 11.93
CA ASP A 474 22.28 -7.82 11.50
C ASP A 474 22.88 -9.02 10.75
N ASP A 475 22.49 -10.25 11.11
CA ASP A 475 22.94 -11.46 10.41
C ASP A 475 22.33 -11.58 9.01
N ALA A 476 21.06 -11.23 8.86
CA ALA A 476 20.38 -11.25 7.57
C ALA A 476 20.88 -10.13 6.64
N ARG A 477 21.30 -8.98 7.18
CA ARG A 477 21.91 -7.89 6.40
C ARG A 477 23.17 -8.33 5.65
N ARG A 478 23.91 -9.32 6.16
CA ARG A 478 25.09 -9.88 5.46
C ARG A 478 24.73 -10.57 4.14
N ASN A 479 23.48 -11.03 3.98
CA ASN A 479 22.98 -11.68 2.77
C ASN A 479 22.08 -10.75 1.93
N LEU A 480 22.10 -9.44 2.21
CA LEU A 480 21.25 -8.47 1.53
C LEU A 480 21.55 -8.36 0.04
N ILE A 481 22.79 -8.62 -0.38
CA ILE A 481 23.23 -8.58 -1.79
C ILE A 481 22.34 -9.48 -2.67
N ASP A 482 22.11 -10.73 -2.26
CA ASP A 482 21.30 -11.68 -3.03
C ASP A 482 19.83 -11.27 -3.09
N LEU A 483 19.33 -10.64 -2.02
CA LEU A 483 17.98 -10.10 -1.99
C LEU A 483 17.86 -8.88 -2.91
N THR A 484 18.85 -8.00 -2.91
CA THR A 484 18.95 -6.85 -3.81
C THR A 484 18.94 -7.29 -5.27
N ARG A 485 19.71 -8.33 -5.64
CA ARG A 485 19.68 -8.91 -7.01
C ARG A 485 18.28 -9.38 -7.40
N LYS A 486 17.60 -10.10 -6.51
CA LYS A 486 16.21 -10.57 -6.74
C LYS A 486 15.23 -9.42 -6.91
N ILE A 487 15.35 -8.39 -6.08
CA ILE A 487 14.51 -7.20 -6.14
C ILE A 487 14.72 -6.50 -7.49
N ILE A 488 15.96 -6.17 -7.85
CA ILE A 488 16.26 -5.50 -9.12
C ILE A 488 15.72 -6.31 -10.30
N ALA A 489 16.03 -7.61 -10.37
CA ALA A 489 15.54 -8.47 -11.45
C ALA A 489 14.01 -8.49 -11.57
N GLN A 490 13.29 -8.47 -10.44
CA GLN A 490 11.83 -8.42 -10.45
C GLN A 490 11.30 -7.07 -10.96
N TYR A 491 11.83 -5.94 -10.50
CA TYR A 491 11.39 -4.62 -10.96
C TYR A 491 11.73 -4.39 -12.43
N VAL A 492 12.89 -4.86 -12.91
CA VAL A 492 13.27 -4.84 -14.32
C VAL A 492 12.27 -5.65 -15.16
N ASN A 493 11.94 -6.88 -14.76
CA ASN A 493 10.99 -7.74 -15.46
C ASN A 493 9.56 -7.15 -15.47
N LEU A 494 9.10 -6.60 -14.33
CA LEU A 494 7.81 -5.90 -14.25
C LEU A 494 7.77 -4.70 -15.20
N PHE A 495 8.87 -3.97 -15.32
CA PHE A 495 8.99 -2.86 -16.26
C PHE A 495 8.92 -3.31 -17.72
N SER A 496 9.52 -4.45 -18.08
CA SER A 496 9.44 -5.02 -19.44
C SER A 496 8.01 -5.44 -19.83
N ARG A 497 7.14 -5.72 -18.86
CA ARG A 497 5.76 -6.18 -19.07
C ARG A 497 4.73 -5.06 -19.11
N ARG A 498 5.15 -3.80 -19.29
CA ARG A 498 4.24 -2.63 -19.36
C ARG A 498 3.09 -2.86 -20.34
N GLY A 499 1.91 -3.13 -19.79
CA GLY A 499 0.60 -3.17 -20.43
C GLY A 499 -0.47 -2.79 -19.39
N GLU A 500 -1.52 -2.08 -19.83
CA GLU A 500 -2.71 -1.50 -19.15
C GLU A 500 -2.64 -1.03 -17.67
N ASP A 501 -2.04 -1.78 -16.73
CA ASP A 501 -1.84 -1.43 -15.31
C ASP A 501 -0.42 -0.93 -15.03
N SER A 502 -0.01 0.17 -15.67
CA SER A 502 1.38 0.68 -15.74
C SER A 502 2.04 1.14 -14.43
N HIS A 503 1.46 0.86 -13.26
CA HIS A 503 1.87 1.45 -11.97
C HIS A 503 1.88 0.50 -10.77
N LYS A 504 1.57 -0.79 -10.93
CA LYS A 504 1.67 -1.76 -9.81
C LYS A 504 3.00 -2.48 -9.87
N TYR A 505 3.90 -2.12 -8.97
CA TYR A 505 5.22 -2.75 -8.87
C TYR A 505 5.33 -3.55 -7.57
N LEU A 506 4.53 -4.62 -7.48
CA LEU A 506 4.52 -5.47 -6.29
C LEU A 506 5.73 -6.41 -6.27
N PHE A 507 6.61 -6.22 -5.29
CA PHE A 507 7.64 -7.18 -4.92
C PHE A 507 7.17 -8.03 -3.73
N GLN A 508 7.43 -9.34 -3.81
CA GLN A 508 7.10 -10.29 -2.73
C GLN A 508 8.28 -11.23 -2.49
N THR A 509 8.68 -11.38 -1.23
CA THR A 509 9.70 -12.36 -0.82
C THR A 509 9.31 -13.03 0.48
N THR A 510 9.74 -14.27 0.68
CA THR A 510 9.52 -15.03 1.92
C THR A 510 10.86 -15.38 2.55
N LEU A 511 11.01 -15.03 3.82
CA LEU A 511 12.21 -15.27 4.62
C LEU A 511 11.81 -15.85 5.99
N PRO A 512 12.66 -16.67 6.64
CA PRO A 512 12.41 -17.13 8.00
C PRO A 512 12.31 -15.95 8.97
N LEU A 513 11.43 -16.03 9.98
CA LEU A 513 11.23 -14.99 10.98
C LEU A 513 12.50 -14.69 11.78
N SER A 514 13.37 -15.69 11.97
CA SER A 514 14.69 -15.54 12.58
C SER A 514 15.62 -14.52 11.90
N ARG A 515 15.31 -14.09 10.66
CA ARG A 515 16.05 -13.06 9.93
C ARG A 515 15.52 -11.63 10.14
N PHE A 516 14.41 -11.47 10.86
CA PHE A 516 13.76 -10.17 11.07
C PHE A 516 14.18 -9.52 12.37
N ASN A 517 14.19 -8.20 12.39
CA ASN A 517 14.25 -7.42 13.61
C ASN A 517 12.85 -7.34 14.24
N LEU A 518 12.60 -8.22 15.22
CA LEU A 518 11.31 -8.34 15.90
C LEU A 518 10.92 -7.09 16.71
N GLN A 519 11.83 -6.17 17.00
CA GLN A 519 11.49 -4.96 17.77
C GLN A 519 10.45 -4.08 17.05
N HIS A 520 10.51 -4.01 15.71
CA HIS A 520 9.54 -3.25 14.92
C HIS A 520 8.15 -3.89 14.93
N LEU A 521 8.09 -5.23 14.99
CA LEU A 521 6.83 -5.99 15.04
C LEU A 521 6.23 -5.99 16.44
N LYS A 522 7.05 -6.10 17.50
CA LYS A 522 6.57 -6.15 18.90
C LYS A 522 5.87 -4.87 19.36
N LYS A 523 6.21 -3.72 18.77
CA LYS A 523 5.57 -2.43 19.08
C LYS A 523 4.24 -2.24 18.34
N ARG A 524 3.93 -3.09 17.36
CA ARG A 524 2.74 -2.96 16.51
C ARG A 524 1.79 -4.11 16.74
N GLN A 525 0.51 -3.80 16.69
CA GLN A 525 -0.53 -4.81 16.65
C GLN A 525 -0.73 -5.30 15.20
N PRO A 526 -0.95 -6.61 14.97
CA PRO A 526 -1.31 -7.08 13.65
C PRO A 526 -2.66 -6.51 13.25
N GLU A 527 -2.79 -6.05 12.02
CA GLU A 527 -4.08 -5.60 11.48
C GLU A 527 -5.06 -6.76 11.36
N VAL A 528 -4.54 -7.93 10.97
CA VAL A 528 -5.29 -9.17 10.90
C VAL A 528 -4.52 -10.25 11.65
N TRP A 529 -5.18 -10.94 12.56
CA TRP A 529 -4.71 -12.20 13.12
C TRP A 529 -5.74 -13.29 12.81
N SER A 530 -5.31 -14.43 12.31
CA SER A 530 -6.22 -15.54 12.02
C SER A 530 -5.65 -16.89 12.41
N SER A 531 -6.56 -17.81 12.73
CA SER A 531 -6.26 -19.20 13.06
C SER A 531 -7.15 -20.12 12.25
N GLU A 532 -6.55 -21.04 11.50
CA GLU A 532 -7.21 -22.10 10.75
C GLU A 532 -6.95 -23.43 11.45
N THR A 533 -8.00 -24.07 11.95
CA THR A 533 -7.96 -25.43 12.50
C THR A 533 -8.60 -26.40 11.52
N THR A 534 -7.83 -27.37 11.03
CA THR A 534 -8.33 -28.45 10.16
C THR A 534 -8.51 -29.71 10.99
N VAL A 535 -9.70 -30.31 10.91
CA VAL A 535 -10.11 -31.48 11.70
C VAL A 535 -10.29 -32.69 10.78
N HIS A 536 -9.53 -33.74 11.06
CA HIS A 536 -9.58 -35.01 10.35
C HIS A 536 -10.09 -36.13 11.24
N GLN A 537 -10.86 -37.05 10.66
CA GLN A 537 -11.21 -38.33 11.26
C GLN A 537 -10.66 -39.44 10.37
N GLY A 538 -9.62 -40.13 10.84
CA GLY A 538 -8.82 -41.00 9.98
C GLY A 538 -8.17 -40.22 8.84
N ARG A 539 -8.47 -40.60 7.59
CA ARG A 539 -8.00 -39.89 6.38
C ARG A 539 -8.98 -38.83 5.85
N SER A 540 -10.19 -38.77 6.40
CA SER A 540 -11.24 -37.90 5.89
C SER A 540 -11.20 -36.54 6.57
N LEU A 541 -11.31 -35.47 5.78
CA LEU A 541 -11.56 -34.13 6.29
C LEU A 541 -13.01 -34.04 6.78
N VAL A 542 -13.22 -33.66 8.03
CA VAL A 542 -14.57 -33.58 8.63
C VAL A 542 -14.97 -32.14 8.85
N ALA A 543 -14.04 -31.29 9.27
CA ALA A 543 -14.32 -29.88 9.48
C ALA A 543 -13.10 -28.98 9.31
N ARG A 544 -13.37 -27.70 9.05
CA ARG A 544 -12.40 -26.61 9.17
C ARG A 544 -13.02 -25.48 9.97
N MET A 545 -12.27 -24.96 10.92
CA MET A 545 -12.65 -23.82 11.74
C MET A 545 -11.68 -22.69 11.46
N LEU A 546 -12.20 -21.49 11.22
CA LEU A 546 -11.41 -20.29 10.98
C LEU A 546 -11.82 -19.22 11.96
N THR A 547 -10.86 -18.66 12.66
CA THR A 547 -11.05 -17.50 13.52
C THR A 547 -10.26 -16.35 12.92
N SER A 548 -10.86 -15.18 12.76
CA SER A 548 -10.17 -13.96 12.31
C SER A 548 -10.46 -12.82 13.29
N LEU A 549 -9.41 -12.08 13.63
CA LEU A 549 -9.42 -10.88 14.43
C LEU A 549 -8.88 -9.75 13.55
N THR A 550 -9.69 -8.73 13.30
CA THR A 550 -9.34 -7.62 12.41
C THR A 550 -9.49 -6.26 13.10
N LEU A 551 -8.53 -5.37 12.90
CA LEU A 551 -8.67 -3.95 13.27
C LEU A 551 -9.49 -3.16 12.23
N GLY A 552 -9.55 -3.66 10.99
CA GLY A 552 -10.28 -3.06 9.88
C GLY A 552 -11.79 -3.32 9.88
N GLN A 553 -12.48 -2.72 8.90
CA GLN A 553 -13.94 -2.73 8.80
C GLN A 553 -14.53 -4.14 8.63
N THR A 554 -15.66 -4.37 9.31
CA THR A 554 -16.58 -5.47 9.06
C THR A 554 -17.71 -5.00 8.14
N PHE A 555 -18.68 -5.88 7.82
CA PHE A 555 -19.88 -5.43 7.10
C PHE A 555 -20.54 -4.24 7.83
N PRO A 556 -20.98 -3.18 7.13
CA PRO A 556 -21.55 -1.98 7.75
C PRO A 556 -22.67 -2.28 8.75
N TYR A 557 -23.58 -3.20 8.39
CA TYR A 557 -24.71 -3.61 9.24
C TYR A 557 -24.29 -4.36 10.53
N LEU A 558 -23.06 -4.87 10.61
CA LEU A 558 -22.50 -5.48 11.83
C LEU A 558 -21.77 -4.45 12.70
N GLN A 559 -21.30 -3.35 12.09
CA GLN A 559 -20.60 -2.28 12.81
C GLN A 559 -21.54 -1.51 13.74
N GLU A 560 -22.77 -1.25 13.31
CA GLU A 560 -23.81 -0.62 14.14
C GLU A 560 -24.12 -1.44 15.42
N GLN A 561 -24.21 -2.77 15.29
CA GLN A 561 -24.42 -3.67 16.44
C GLN A 561 -23.25 -3.60 17.43
N SER A 562 -22.01 -3.53 16.92
CA SER A 562 -20.81 -3.45 17.76
C SER A 562 -20.65 -2.12 18.51
N LEU A 563 -21.15 -1.01 17.94
CA LEU A 563 -21.08 0.31 18.56
C LEU A 563 -22.03 0.42 19.75
N ALA A 564 -23.26 -0.09 19.59
CA ALA A 564 -24.23 -0.17 20.67
C ALA A 564 -23.74 -1.01 21.86
N GLU A 565 -23.02 -2.11 21.61
CA GLU A 565 -22.37 -2.93 22.65
C GLU A 565 -21.27 -2.16 23.40
N LEU A 566 -20.49 -1.33 22.70
CA LEU A 566 -19.37 -0.59 23.30
C LEU A 566 -19.84 0.52 24.25
N GLU A 567 -20.95 1.19 23.91
CA GLU A 567 -21.54 2.23 24.75
C GLU A 567 -22.09 1.66 26.07
N SER A 568 -22.58 0.41 26.04
CA SER A 568 -23.02 -0.28 27.26
C SER A 568 -21.86 -0.68 28.20
N PHE A 569 -20.65 -0.88 27.65
CA PHE A 569 -19.48 -1.38 28.40
C PHE A 569 -18.56 -0.27 28.90
N LYS A 570 -18.53 0.91 28.26
CA LYS A 570 -17.71 2.07 28.70
C LYS A 570 -18.07 2.61 30.10
N ALA A 571 -19.18 2.16 30.69
CA ALA A 571 -19.56 2.48 32.06
C ALA A 571 -18.73 1.73 33.12
N ASP A 572 -18.05 0.63 32.76
CA ASP A 572 -17.25 -0.18 33.68
C ASP A 572 -15.89 -0.55 33.06
N SER A 573 -14.83 -0.01 33.66
CA SER A 573 -13.39 -0.36 33.50
C SER A 573 -12.57 0.26 32.35
N MET A 574 -11.30 0.54 32.69
CA MET A 574 -10.20 0.86 31.78
C MET A 574 -9.86 -0.38 30.93
N LEU A 575 -10.21 -0.36 29.65
CA LEU A 575 -9.99 -1.49 28.74
C LEU A 575 -8.63 -1.44 28.06
N GLU A 576 -7.97 -2.59 28.09
CA GLU A 576 -6.69 -2.91 27.45
C GLU A 576 -6.76 -2.84 25.91
N SER A 577 -5.58 -2.74 25.30
CA SER A 577 -5.33 -2.59 23.86
C SER A 577 -5.83 -3.73 22.96
N SER A 578 -6.35 -4.83 23.53
CA SER A 578 -6.93 -5.96 22.78
C SER A 578 -8.41 -5.76 22.42
N SER A 579 -9.07 -4.76 23.00
CA SER A 579 -10.49 -4.45 22.82
C SER A 579 -10.87 -3.84 21.46
N GLU A 580 -9.87 -3.57 20.62
CA GLU A 580 -10.05 -2.91 19.33
C GLU A 580 -10.38 -3.88 18.19
N TYR A 581 -10.08 -5.17 18.34
CA TYR A 581 -10.30 -6.17 17.30
C TYR A 581 -11.76 -6.55 17.13
N ASN A 582 -12.24 -6.63 15.88
CA ASN A 582 -13.47 -7.33 15.54
C ASN A 582 -13.19 -8.81 15.32
N VAL A 583 -14.03 -9.67 15.88
CA VAL A 583 -13.84 -11.12 15.88
C VAL A 583 -14.89 -11.78 14.99
N SER A 584 -14.43 -12.61 14.07
CA SER A 584 -15.28 -13.51 13.29
C SER A 584 -14.81 -14.96 13.44
N HIS A 585 -15.77 -15.89 13.46
CA HIS A 585 -15.52 -17.31 13.54
C HIS A 585 -16.35 -18.08 12.52
N SER A 586 -15.70 -18.79 11.62
CA SER A 586 -16.33 -19.63 10.60
C SER A 586 -16.10 -21.10 10.88
N THR A 587 -17.15 -21.91 10.80
CA THR A 587 -17.08 -23.36 10.89
C THR A 587 -17.59 -23.94 9.57
N PHE A 588 -16.78 -24.76 8.90
CA PHE A 588 -17.13 -25.53 7.71
C PHE A 588 -17.14 -27.01 8.06
N THR A 589 -18.23 -27.70 7.75
CA THR A 589 -18.38 -29.14 7.94
C THR A 589 -18.49 -29.83 6.59
N PHE A 590 -17.72 -30.89 6.41
CA PHE A 590 -17.65 -31.67 5.18
C PHE A 590 -18.39 -32.99 5.38
N HIS A 591 -19.34 -33.27 4.49
CA HIS A 591 -20.09 -34.51 4.53
C HIS A 591 -19.25 -35.62 3.89
N VAL A 592 -18.86 -36.59 4.72
CA VAL A 592 -18.33 -37.86 4.25
C VAL A 592 -19.52 -38.72 3.88
N GLU A 593 -19.78 -38.91 2.57
CA GLU A 593 -20.70 -39.95 2.13
C GLU A 593 -20.11 -41.28 2.60
N LYS A 594 -20.83 -41.99 3.47
CA LYS A 594 -20.49 -43.38 3.76
C LYS A 594 -20.65 -44.15 2.43
N PRO A 595 -19.63 -44.92 2.01
CA PRO A 595 -19.69 -45.70 0.78
C PRO A 595 -20.87 -46.67 0.74
#